data_AF-A0A3B0Z197-F1
#
_entry.id   AF-A0A3B0Z197-F1
#
_cell.length_a   1.000
_cell.length_b   1.000
_cell.length_c   1.000
_cell.angle_alpha   90.00
_cell.angle_beta   90.00
_cell.angle_gamma   90.00
#
_symmetry.space_group_name_H-M   'P 1'
#
loop_
_entity.id
_entity.type
_entity.pdbx_description
1 polymer ?
#
loop_
_entity_poly.entity_id
_entity_poly.type
_entity_poly.pdbx_seq_one_letter_code
_entity_poly.pdbx_strand_id
1 'polypeptide(L)' 'MLVLERKSGQSVLIYPNDNIDPSMTVEELFSNGPIRVSVKCRDHGAIKLAIHAPNDIKILRDELNKTTS' A
#
# COMPACT_ATOMS: atom_id res chain seq x y z
N MET A 1 -4.05 -2.70 8.57
CA MET A 1 -4.76 -1.53 7.99
C MET A 1 -3.87 -0.31 8.15
N LEU A 2 -3.58 0.39 7.05
CA LEU A 2 -2.77 1.61 7.03
C LEU A 2 -3.66 2.78 6.61
N VAL A 3 -3.62 3.89 7.35
CA VAL A 3 -4.34 5.13 7.01
C VAL A 3 -3.33 6.25 6.89
N LEU A 4 -3.34 6.96 5.76
CA LEU A 4 -2.40 8.04 5.48
C LEU A 4 -3.08 9.18 4.70
N GLU A 5 -2.58 10.40 4.89
CA GLU A 5 -3.03 11.58 4.14
C GLU A 5 -2.18 11.77 2.88
N ARG A 6 -2.83 11.92 1.72
CA ARG A 6 -2.20 12.17 0.42
C ARG A 6 -2.75 13.45 -0.21
N LYS A 7 -1.88 14.23 -0.84
CA LYS A 7 -2.25 15.37 -1.70
C LYS A 7 -2.16 14.97 -3.16
N SER A 8 -2.71 15.81 -4.05
CA SER A 8 -2.52 15.65 -5.50
C SER A 8 -1.02 15.50 -5.82
N GLY A 9 -0.69 14.53 -6.68
CA GLY A 9 0.70 14.21 -7.04
C GLY A 9 1.45 13.31 -6.05
N GLN A 10 0.89 12.98 -4.88
CA GLN A 10 1.50 11.99 -3.98
C GLN A 10 0.96 10.59 -4.26
N SER A 11 1.86 9.62 -4.25
CA SER A 11 1.56 8.22 -4.55
C SER A 11 1.92 7.30 -3.37
N VAL A 12 1.46 6.06 -3.48
CA VAL A 12 1.82 4.94 -2.62
C VAL A 12 2.22 3.79 -3.52
N LEU A 13 3.29 3.12 -3.15
CA LEU A 13 3.81 1.95 -3.83
C LEU A 13 3.36 0.69 -3.10
N ILE A 14 2.97 -0.34 -3.85
CA ILE A 14 2.48 -1.61 -3.33
C ILE A 14 3.31 -2.71 -3.97
N TYR A 15 4.01 -3.48 -3.15
CA TYR A 15 4.91 -4.56 -3.59
C TYR A 15 4.75 -5.78 -2.68
N PRO A 16 5.15 -6.98 -3.14
CA PRO A 16 5.38 -8.09 -2.24
C PRO A 16 6.38 -7.71 -1.15
N ASN A 17 6.22 -8.28 0.04
CA ASN A 17 7.16 -8.11 1.13
C ASN A 17 8.49 -8.81 0.81
N ASP A 18 9.61 -8.29 1.33
CA ASP A 18 10.95 -8.80 1.03
C ASP A 18 11.17 -10.23 1.59
N ASN A 19 10.32 -10.65 2.53
CA ASN A 19 10.36 -11.95 3.19
C ASN A 19 9.36 -12.97 2.60
N ILE A 20 8.74 -12.70 1.45
CA ILE A 20 7.82 -13.64 0.81
C ILE A 20 8.58 -14.79 0.17
N ASP A 21 8.03 -16.00 0.23
CA ASP A 21 8.54 -17.14 -0.55
C ASP A 21 8.41 -16.81 -2.05
N PRO A 22 9.50 -16.81 -2.83
CA PRO A 22 9.45 -16.57 -4.28
C PRO A 22 8.59 -17.58 -5.05
N SER A 23 8.34 -18.75 -4.47
CA SER A 23 7.49 -19.80 -5.06
C SER A 23 6.02 -19.67 -4.67
N MET A 24 5.67 -18.71 -3.79
CA MET A 24 4.29 -18.48 -3.38
C MET A 24 3.43 -18.10 -4.60
N THR A 25 2.28 -18.74 -4.71
CA THR A 25 1.31 -18.43 -5.76
C THR A 25 0.55 -17.15 -5.46
N VAL A 26 -0.01 -16.54 -6.50
CA VAL A 26 -0.89 -15.37 -6.36
C VAL A 26 -2.12 -15.71 -5.52
N GLU A 27 -2.65 -16.94 -5.62
CA GLU A 27 -3.78 -17.40 -4.80
C GLU A 27 -3.42 -17.40 -3.31
N GLU A 28 -2.26 -17.94 -2.95
CA GLU A 28 -1.78 -17.95 -1.57
C GLU A 28 -1.54 -16.53 -1.05
N LEU A 29 -0.98 -15.65 -1.88
CA LEU A 29 -0.74 -14.25 -1.51
C LEU A 29 -2.03 -13.50 -1.16
N PHE A 30 -3.13 -13.79 -1.87
CA PHE A 30 -4.43 -13.16 -1.66
C PHE A 30 -5.42 -14.02 -0.87
N SER A 31 -4.96 -15.15 -0.30
CA SER A 31 -5.78 -16.04 0.53
C SER A 31 -6.37 -15.33 1.75
N ASN A 32 -5.63 -14.36 2.30
CA ASN A 32 -6.04 -13.50 3.41
C ASN A 32 -6.92 -12.30 2.97
N GLY A 33 -7.34 -12.27 1.70
CA GLY A 33 -8.24 -11.27 1.14
C GLY A 33 -7.55 -10.28 0.19
N PRO A 34 -8.36 -9.48 -0.53
CA PRO A 34 -7.86 -8.53 -1.52
C PRO A 34 -7.22 -7.31 -0.88
N ILE A 35 -6.45 -6.58 -1.70
CA ILE A 35 -6.08 -5.20 -1.35
C ILE A 35 -7.31 -4.31 -1.50
N ARG A 36 -7.75 -3.68 -0.42
CA ARG A 36 -8.88 -2.73 -0.42
C ARG A 36 -8.37 -1.33 -0.16
N VAL A 37 -8.61 -0.43 -1.12
CA VAL A 37 -8.32 0.99 -1.03
C VAL A 37 -9.63 1.76 -0.85
N SER A 38 -9.68 2.63 0.15
CA SER A 38 -10.86 3.46 0.43
C SER A 38 -10.47 4.89 0.78
N VAL A 39 -11.30 5.86 0.38
CA VAL A 39 -11.12 7.27 0.71
C VAL A 39 -12.03 7.58 1.91
N LYS A 40 -11.43 7.92 3.06
CA LYS A 40 -12.16 8.16 4.32
C LYS A 40 -12.63 9.60 4.47
N CYS A 41 -11.92 10.57 3.92
CA CYS A 41 -12.27 11.98 4.00
C CYS A 41 -11.51 12.77 2.93
N ARG A 42 -12.10 13.87 2.45
CA ARG A 42 -11.45 14.88 1.62
C ARG A 42 -11.49 16.20 2.40
N ASP A 43 -10.33 16.67 2.84
CA ASP A 43 -10.21 17.91 3.62
C ASP A 43 -9.22 18.85 2.91
N HIS A 44 -9.67 20.05 2.54
CA HIS A 44 -8.88 21.15 1.95
C HIS A 44 -7.63 20.74 1.10
N GLY A 45 -7.81 19.84 0.12
CA GLY A 45 -6.75 19.44 -0.82
C GLY A 45 -5.93 18.20 -0.42
N ALA A 46 -6.19 17.62 0.76
CA ALA A 46 -5.68 16.32 1.18
C ALA A 46 -6.81 15.28 1.26
N ILE A 47 -6.50 14.04 0.87
CA ILE A 47 -7.39 12.88 1.01
C ILE A 47 -6.82 11.92 2.06
N LYS A 48 -7.68 11.40 2.93
CA LYS A 48 -7.33 10.28 3.82
C LYS A 48 -7.55 8.98 3.08
N LEU A 49 -6.46 8.33 2.70
CA LEU A 49 -6.45 7.02 2.05
C LEU A 49 -6.30 5.93 3.11
N ALA A 50 -7.25 5.01 3.17
CA ALA A 50 -7.18 3.80 3.99
C ALA A 50 -6.96 2.58 3.10
N ILE A 51 -5.86 1.87 3.34
CA ILE A 51 -5.41 0.71 2.60
C ILE A 51 -5.42 -0.51 3.53
N HIS A 52 -6.13 -1.54 3.12
CA HIS A 52 -6.09 -2.87 3.72
C HIS A 52 -5.42 -3.80 2.73
N ALA A 53 -4.41 -4.54 3.18
CA ALA A 53 -3.70 -5.53 2.39
C ALA A 53 -3.27 -6.69 3.31
N PRO A 54 -3.01 -7.88 2.75
CA PRO A 54 -2.33 -8.96 3.46
C PRO A 54 -0.96 -8.52 4.01
N ASN A 55 -0.47 -9.21 5.05
CA ASN A 55 0.83 -8.90 5.68
C ASN A 55 2.03 -9.16 4.74
N ASP A 56 1.82 -10.00 3.73
CA ASP A 56 2.77 -10.34 2.69
C ASP A 56 2.88 -9.24 1.62
N ILE A 57 2.08 -8.17 1.73
CA ILE A 57 2.14 -6.98 0.89
C ILE A 57 2.72 -5.80 1.67
N LYS A 58 3.81 -5.25 1.13
CA LYS A 58 4.46 -4.05 1.60
C LYS A 58 3.82 -2.83 0.94
N ILE A 59 3.45 -1.85 1.76
CA ILE A 59 2.92 -0.55 1.29
C ILE A 59 3.93 0.53 1.69
N LEU A 60 4.46 1.25 0.70
CA LEU A 60 5.42 2.32 0.89
C LEU A 60 4.86 3.66 0.40
N ARG A 61 5.28 4.72 1.06
CA ARG A 61 5.04 6.08 0.59
C ARG A 61 6.15 6.42 -0.41
N ASP A 62 5.78 6.89 -1.60
CA ASP A 62 6.76 7.15 -2.66
C ASP A 62 7.81 8.18 -2.23
N GLU A 63 7.42 9.17 -1.43
CA GLU A 63 8.37 10.17 -0.88
C GLU A 63 9.42 9.59 0.09
N LEU A 64 9.19 8.37 0.59
CA LEU A 64 10.14 7.66 1.45
C LEU A 64 10.99 6.65 0.68
N ASN A 65 10.69 6.43 -0.60
CA ASN A 65 11.50 5.62 -1.45
C ASN A 65 12.79 6.39 -1.75
N LYS A 66 13.76 6.28 -0.83
CA LYS A 66 15.14 6.75 -1.05
C LYS A 66 15.77 5.81 -2.06
N THR A 67 15.41 5.95 -3.34
CA THR A 67 16.30 5.58 -4.42
C THR A 67 17.54 6.42 -4.23
N THR A 68 18.52 5.83 -3.56
CA THR A 68 19.86 6.36 -3.48
C THR A 68 20.38 6.23 -4.90
N SER A 69 20.43 7.35 -5.62
CA SER A 69 21.20 7.51 -6.86
C SER A 69 22.30 8.50 -6.59
#